data_AF-A0A971L137-F1
#
_entry.id   AF-A0A971L137-F1
#
_cell.length_a   1.000
_cell.length_b   1.000
_cell.length_c   1.000
_cell.angle_alpha   90.00
_cell.angle_beta   90.00
_cell.angle_gamma   90.00
#
_symmetry.space_group_name_H-M   'P 1'
#
loop_
_entity.id
_entity.type
_entity.pdbx_description
1 polymer ?
#
loop_
_entity_poly.entity_id
_entity_poly.type
_entity_poly.pdbx_seq_one_letter_code
_entity_poly.pdbx_strand_id
1 'polypeptide(L)'
;MIKKKLCLLALPFLFVQPSLAEDNATAKMLVGEWRCEQKLTPEEGISLKIEYIQLFTAQHNFTLDGSMKMKFTVEEMNQMLGGDSLNYLFEGSGSWSVKPGYLTIKTENATMKPNSPIAEQLHKAGILDVNKLREMQSEDAFIINKLTKNALQLTHTKENFTTECSRN
;
A
#
# COMPACT_ATOMS: atom_id res chain seq x y z
N MET A 1 -44.87 45.80 -8.15
CA MET A 1 -43.74 45.19 -8.89
C MET A 1 -42.78 44.56 -7.90
N ILE A 2 -42.84 43.24 -7.73
CA ILE A 2 -41.97 42.48 -6.80
C ILE A 2 -40.89 41.81 -7.64
N LYS A 3 -39.64 42.29 -7.54
CA LYS A 3 -38.47 41.64 -8.15
C LYS A 3 -37.98 40.51 -7.23
N LYS A 4 -38.31 39.26 -7.58
CA LYS A 4 -37.71 38.07 -6.95
C LYS A 4 -36.26 37.92 -7.45
N LYS A 5 -35.30 37.97 -6.53
CA LYS A 5 -33.89 37.62 -6.80
C LYS A 5 -33.77 36.10 -6.80
N LEU A 6 -33.29 35.52 -7.90
CA LEU A 6 -32.85 34.11 -7.94
C LEU A 6 -31.54 34.01 -7.16
N CYS A 7 -31.55 33.24 -6.07
CA CYS A 7 -30.33 32.71 -5.46
C CYS A 7 -29.83 31.55 -6.33
N LEU A 8 -28.73 31.77 -7.04
CA LEU A 8 -27.93 30.71 -7.62
C LEU A 8 -27.22 29.97 -6.48
N LEU A 9 -27.71 28.77 -6.16
CA LEU A 9 -27.02 27.81 -5.31
C LEU A 9 -25.80 27.30 -6.07
N ALA A 10 -24.62 27.85 -5.74
CA ALA A 10 -23.35 27.27 -6.15
C ALA A 10 -23.14 25.98 -5.35
N LEU A 11 -23.23 24.82 -6.00
CA LEU A 11 -22.70 23.57 -5.45
C LEU A 11 -21.18 23.71 -5.30
N PRO A 12 -20.59 23.36 -4.15
CA PRO A 12 -19.15 23.18 -4.08
C PRO A 12 -18.81 21.89 -4.83
N PHE A 13 -18.32 22.04 -6.07
CA PHE A 13 -17.48 20.99 -6.65
C PHE A 13 -16.28 20.84 -5.72
N LEU A 14 -16.24 19.76 -4.95
CA LEU A 14 -15.03 19.27 -4.32
C LEU A 14 -14.06 18.91 -5.44
N PHE A 15 -13.26 19.89 -5.87
CA PHE A 15 -12.07 19.64 -6.66
C PHE A 15 -11.13 18.84 -5.76
N VAL A 16 -11.09 17.54 -5.95
CA VAL A 16 -9.95 16.72 -5.55
C VAL A 16 -8.77 17.30 -6.32
N GLN A 17 -7.95 18.11 -5.65
CA GLN A 17 -6.77 18.67 -6.27
C GLN A 17 -5.87 17.49 -6.67
N PRO A 18 -5.46 17.37 -7.95
CA PRO A 18 -4.47 16.38 -8.31
C PRO A 18 -3.22 16.70 -7.48
N SER A 19 -2.72 15.71 -6.75
CA SER A 19 -1.46 15.83 -6.02
C SER A 19 -0.36 16.07 -7.05
N LEU A 20 -0.02 17.34 -7.28
CA LEU A 20 1.00 17.74 -8.24
C LEU A 20 2.35 17.17 -7.77
N ALA A 21 3.01 16.40 -8.62
CA ALA A 21 4.41 16.06 -8.42
C ALA A 21 5.27 17.34 -8.49
N GLU A 22 6.02 17.61 -7.43
CA GLU A 22 6.99 18.71 -7.40
C GLU A 22 8.27 18.35 -8.19
N ASP A 23 8.49 17.06 -8.46
CA ASP A 23 9.58 16.53 -9.29
C ASP A 23 9.05 15.73 -10.49
N ASN A 24 8.88 16.43 -11.63
CA ASN A 24 8.37 15.86 -12.87
C ASN A 24 9.26 14.77 -13.50
N ALA A 25 10.58 14.82 -13.30
CA ALA A 25 11.49 13.84 -13.89
C ALA A 25 11.37 12.49 -13.16
N THR A 26 11.37 12.54 -11.82
CA THR A 26 11.13 11.39 -10.96
C THR A 26 9.74 10.81 -11.21
N ALA A 27 8.70 11.65 -11.27
CA ALA A 27 7.34 11.22 -11.55
C ALA A 27 7.24 10.43 -12.88
N LYS A 28 7.82 10.96 -13.96
CA LYS A 28 7.85 10.27 -15.27
C LYS A 28 8.57 8.93 -15.21
N MET A 29 9.64 8.80 -14.41
CA MET A 29 10.40 7.55 -14.33
C MET A 29 9.65 6.47 -13.52
N LEU A 30 8.86 6.87 -12.53
CA LEU A 30 8.02 5.97 -11.72
C LEU A 30 6.83 5.40 -12.49
N VAL A 31 6.25 6.12 -13.45
CA VAL A 31 5.11 5.62 -14.24
C VAL A 31 5.42 4.26 -14.87
N GLY A 32 4.49 3.32 -14.70
CA GLY A 32 4.61 1.95 -15.19
C GLY A 32 4.37 0.89 -14.10
N GLU A 33 4.47 -0.37 -14.50
CA GLU A 33 4.35 -1.52 -13.61
C GLU A 33 5.70 -1.84 -12.95
N TRP A 34 5.67 -2.10 -11.65
CA TRP A 34 6.81 -2.49 -10.83
C TRP A 34 6.49 -3.76 -10.04
N ARG A 35 7.45 -4.68 -9.98
CA ARG A 35 7.38 -5.89 -9.16
C ARG A 35 8.23 -5.67 -7.92
N CYS A 36 7.59 -5.64 -6.77
CA CYS A 36 8.17 -5.21 -5.51
C CYS A 36 8.21 -6.34 -4.48
N GLU A 37 9.26 -6.36 -3.67
CA GLU A 37 9.43 -7.23 -2.52
C GLU A 37 9.75 -6.38 -1.27
N GLN A 38 9.16 -6.77 -0.14
CA GLN A 38 9.54 -6.28 1.19
C GLN A 38 9.78 -7.47 2.12
N LYS A 39 10.76 -7.31 3.02
CA LYS A 39 11.02 -8.24 4.11
C LYS A 39 11.03 -7.45 5.41
N LEU A 40 10.17 -7.83 6.35
CA LEU A 40 10.04 -7.18 7.63
C LEU A 40 10.15 -8.20 8.77
N THR A 41 10.61 -7.72 9.91
CA THR A 41 10.67 -8.49 11.17
C THR A 41 10.02 -7.61 12.24
N PRO A 42 8.67 -7.56 12.29
CA PRO A 42 7.96 -6.61 13.14
C PRO A 42 8.21 -6.86 14.63
N GLU A 43 8.39 -8.12 15.01
CA GLU A 43 8.73 -8.55 16.36
C GLU A 43 9.55 -9.83 16.34
N GLU A 44 10.16 -10.17 17.48
CA GLU A 44 10.90 -11.42 17.64
C GLU A 44 9.99 -12.61 17.33
N GLY A 45 10.48 -13.54 16.50
CA GLY A 45 9.71 -14.72 16.14
C GLY A 45 8.78 -14.57 14.94
N ILE A 46 8.56 -13.35 14.43
CA ILE A 46 7.73 -13.10 13.25
C ILE A 46 8.58 -12.56 12.09
N SER A 47 8.43 -13.17 10.92
CA SER A 47 8.92 -12.60 9.66
C SER A 47 7.79 -12.43 8.65
N LEU A 48 7.75 -11.26 8.01
CA LEU A 48 6.83 -10.92 6.95
C LEU A 48 7.59 -10.83 5.63
N LYS A 49 7.11 -11.52 4.61
CA LYS A 49 7.51 -11.34 3.22
C LYS A 49 6.30 -10.84 2.44
N ILE A 50 6.44 -9.69 1.79
CA ILE A 50 5.39 -9.08 0.98
C ILE A 50 5.91 -9.02 -0.45
N GLU A 51 5.14 -9.54 -1.39
CA GLU A 51 5.44 -9.54 -2.83
C GLU A 51 4.24 -8.98 -3.57
N TYR A 52 4.44 -7.95 -4.39
CA TYR A 52 3.34 -7.27 -5.05
C TYR A 52 3.74 -6.61 -6.36
N ILE A 53 2.74 -6.35 -7.18
CA ILE A 53 2.83 -5.52 -8.38
C ILE A 53 2.26 -4.16 -8.03
N GLN A 54 2.99 -3.08 -8.34
CA GLN A 54 2.51 -1.72 -8.23
C GLN A 54 2.52 -1.03 -9.60
N LEU A 55 1.36 -0.53 -10.01
CA LEU A 55 1.21 0.24 -11.24
C LEU A 55 1.06 1.72 -10.89
N PHE A 56 2.05 2.54 -11.24
CA PHE A 56 1.95 4.00 -11.16
C PHE A 56 1.44 4.57 -12.49
N THR A 57 0.34 5.32 -12.44
CA THR A 57 -0.23 5.99 -13.63
C THR A 57 0.25 7.43 -13.75
N ALA A 58 0.29 7.97 -14.97
CA ALA A 58 0.66 9.38 -15.21
C ALA A 58 -0.32 10.39 -14.57
N GLN A 59 -1.52 9.94 -14.19
CA GLN A 59 -2.52 10.74 -13.49
C GLN A 59 -2.32 10.75 -11.97
N HIS A 60 -1.18 10.26 -11.47
CA HIS A 60 -0.84 10.23 -10.04
C HIS A 60 -1.75 9.31 -9.21
N ASN A 61 -2.34 8.31 -9.86
CA ASN A 61 -3.02 7.19 -9.19
C ASN A 61 -2.15 5.94 -9.24
N PHE A 62 -2.38 5.01 -8.32
CA PHE A 62 -1.77 3.69 -8.35
C PHE A 62 -2.76 2.56 -8.07
N THR A 63 -2.38 1.35 -8.47
CA THR A 63 -2.97 0.09 -7.99
C THR A 63 -1.88 -0.82 -7.44
N LEU A 64 -2.23 -1.67 -6.49
CA LEU A 64 -1.39 -2.72 -5.92
C LEU A 64 -2.14 -4.06 -5.90
N ASP A 65 -1.44 -5.14 -6.20
CA ASP A 65 -1.93 -6.51 -6.14
C ASP A 65 -0.79 -7.42 -5.73
N GLY A 66 -0.97 -8.20 -4.67
CA GLY A 66 0.11 -8.99 -4.11
C GLY A 66 -0.30 -10.00 -3.05
N SER A 67 0.74 -10.52 -2.41
CA SER A 67 0.63 -11.51 -1.36
C SER A 67 1.52 -11.16 -0.18
N MET A 68 1.05 -11.50 1.01
CA MET A 68 1.79 -11.39 2.25
C MET A 68 1.92 -12.78 2.86
N LYS A 69 3.14 -13.19 3.14
CA LYS A 69 3.45 -14.40 3.90
C LYS A 69 4.05 -14.02 5.24
N MET A 70 3.37 -14.41 6.30
CA MET A 70 3.86 -14.33 7.67
C MET A 70 4.37 -15.70 8.10
N LYS A 71 5.57 -15.76 8.67
CA LYS A 71 6.13 -16.97 9.27
C LYS A 71 6.40 -16.75 10.74
N PHE A 72 6.16 -17.78 11.53
CA PHE A 72 6.43 -17.81 12.96
C PHE A 72 7.54 -18.81 13.25
N THR A 73 8.52 -18.40 14.06
CA THR A 73 9.67 -19.25 14.44
C THR A 73 9.65 -19.64 15.91
N VAL A 74 8.73 -19.06 16.70
CA VAL A 74 8.55 -19.41 18.11
C VAL A 74 7.58 -20.59 18.20
N GLU A 75 8.00 -21.65 18.87
CA GLU A 75 7.24 -22.91 18.95
C GLU A 75 5.86 -22.72 19.58
N GLU A 76 5.74 -21.90 20.63
CA GLU A 76 4.47 -21.58 21.30
C GLU A 76 3.46 -20.96 20.31
N MET A 77 3.92 -20.06 19.43
CA MET A 77 3.07 -19.47 18.40
C MET A 77 2.63 -20.50 17.36
N ASN A 78 3.53 -21.40 16.96
CA ASN A 78 3.20 -22.47 16.01
C ASN A 78 2.13 -23.41 16.59
N GLN A 79 2.22 -23.73 17.88
CA GLN A 79 1.23 -24.54 18.58
C GLN A 79 -0.11 -23.81 18.74
N MET A 80 -0.09 -22.52 19.08
CA MET A 80 -1.30 -21.70 19.23
C MET A 80 -2.04 -21.49 17.90
N LEU A 81 -1.30 -21.24 16.81
CA LEU A 81 -1.87 -20.93 15.50
C LEU A 81 -2.10 -22.18 14.63
N GLY A 82 -1.62 -23.34 15.06
CA GLY A 82 -1.79 -24.60 14.34
C GLY A 82 -0.93 -24.71 13.07
N GLY A 83 0.14 -23.92 12.96
CA GLY A 83 1.07 -23.95 11.83
C GLY A 83 2.15 -22.86 11.91
N ASP A 84 3.11 -22.96 11.00
CA ASP A 84 4.32 -22.11 10.98
C ASP A 84 4.18 -20.85 10.12
N SER A 85 3.06 -20.70 9.40
CA SER A 85 2.88 -19.59 8.48
C SER A 85 1.42 -19.29 8.13
N LEU A 86 1.14 -18.01 7.89
CA LEU A 86 -0.12 -17.52 7.32
C LEU A 86 0.16 -16.84 5.98
N ASN A 87 -0.71 -17.10 5.01
CA ASN A 87 -0.66 -16.44 3.71
C ASN A 87 -1.93 -15.65 3.46
N TYR A 88 -1.77 -14.43 2.97
CA TYR A 88 -2.85 -13.52 2.59
C TYR A 88 -2.59 -12.97 1.18
N LEU A 89 -3.67 -12.69 0.46
CA LEU A 89 -3.66 -11.89 -0.77
C LEU A 89 -4.19 -10.51 -0.45
N PHE A 90 -3.66 -9.49 -1.10
CA PHE A 90 -4.15 -8.13 -0.94
C PHE A 90 -4.19 -7.39 -2.26
N GLU A 91 -5.14 -6.47 -2.36
CA GLU A 91 -5.37 -5.61 -3.51
C GLU A 91 -5.66 -4.21 -2.99
N GLY A 92 -5.24 -3.17 -3.71
CA GLY A 92 -5.51 -1.81 -3.29
C GLY A 92 -5.22 -0.75 -4.34
N SER A 93 -5.59 0.49 -4.03
CA SER A 93 -5.44 1.64 -4.91
C SER A 93 -5.47 2.95 -4.12
N GLY A 94 -5.00 4.00 -4.77
CA GLY A 94 -5.02 5.35 -4.23
C GLY A 94 -4.22 6.31 -5.09
N SER A 95 -3.62 7.31 -4.45
CA SER A 95 -2.84 8.35 -5.11
C SER A 95 -1.38 8.37 -4.67
N TRP A 96 -0.52 8.94 -5.49
CA TRP A 96 0.89 9.07 -5.19
C TRP A 96 1.40 10.46 -5.58
N SER A 97 2.42 10.92 -4.87
CA SER A 97 3.10 12.18 -5.19
C SER A 97 4.58 12.08 -4.90
N VAL A 98 5.37 12.93 -5.54
CA VAL A 98 6.81 12.97 -5.36
C VAL A 98 7.31 14.37 -5.09
N LYS A 99 8.34 14.42 -4.26
CA LYS A 99 9.20 15.58 -4.03
C LYS A 99 10.65 15.12 -4.25
N PRO A 100 11.63 16.03 -4.42
CA PRO A 100 13.02 15.63 -4.60
C PRO A 100 13.48 14.63 -3.52
N GLY A 101 13.77 13.39 -3.93
CA GLY A 101 14.22 12.30 -3.04
C GLY A 101 13.13 11.55 -2.26
N TYR A 102 11.85 11.92 -2.38
CA TYR A 102 10.76 11.35 -1.60
C TYR A 102 9.55 10.94 -2.47
N LEU A 103 8.92 9.83 -2.09
CA LEU A 103 7.67 9.33 -2.63
C LEU A 103 6.65 9.23 -1.50
N THR A 104 5.47 9.82 -1.69
CA THR A 104 4.32 9.63 -0.80
C THR A 104 3.28 8.76 -1.50
N ILE A 105 2.84 7.71 -0.82
CA ILE A 105 1.77 6.81 -1.24
C ILE A 105 0.60 7.02 -0.30
N LYS A 106 -0.56 7.37 -0.86
CA LYS A 106 -1.80 7.47 -0.11
C LYS A 106 -2.73 6.35 -0.55
N THR A 107 -2.81 5.30 0.26
CA THR A 107 -3.72 4.16 0.02
C THR A 107 -5.11 4.55 0.51
N GLU A 108 -6.13 4.36 -0.33
CA GLU A 108 -7.50 4.78 -0.02
C GLU A 108 -8.49 3.63 -0.06
N ASN A 109 -8.24 2.66 -0.96
CA ASN A 109 -9.02 1.44 -1.05
C ASN A 109 -8.05 0.26 -0.94
N ALA A 110 -8.21 -0.57 0.07
CA ALA A 110 -7.41 -1.77 0.24
C ALA A 110 -8.28 -2.91 0.76
N THR A 111 -7.99 -4.11 0.28
CA THR A 111 -8.64 -5.34 0.73
C THR A 111 -7.58 -6.40 0.95
N MET A 112 -7.83 -7.27 1.92
CA MET A 112 -6.96 -8.39 2.23
C MET A 112 -7.83 -9.63 2.49
N LYS A 113 -7.44 -10.76 1.92
CA LYS A 113 -8.15 -12.04 2.04
C LYS A 113 -7.17 -13.16 2.41
N PRO A 114 -7.55 -14.08 3.30
CA PRO A 114 -6.74 -15.27 3.58
C PRO A 114 -6.53 -16.12 2.32
N ASN A 115 -5.37 -16.76 2.22
CA ASN A 115 -4.97 -17.62 1.11
C ASN A 115 -4.30 -18.93 1.58
N SER A 116 -4.66 -19.38 2.79
CA SER A 116 -4.26 -20.68 3.33
C SER A 116 -5.33 -21.19 4.30
N PRO A 117 -5.48 -22.52 4.48
CA PRO A 117 -6.51 -23.08 5.36
C PRO A 117 -6.44 -22.54 6.79
N ILE A 118 -5.24 -22.37 7.33
CA ILE A 118 -5.02 -21.83 8.69
C ILE A 118 -5.41 -20.34 8.74
N ALA A 119 -4.98 -19.54 7.76
CA ALA A 119 -5.37 -18.13 7.69
C ALA A 119 -6.89 -17.96 7.57
N GLU A 120 -7.56 -18.85 6.82
CA GLU A 120 -9.03 -18.87 6.70
C GLU A 120 -9.71 -19.20 8.03
N GLN A 121 -9.19 -20.20 8.76
CA GLN A 121 -9.71 -20.56 10.08
C GLN A 121 -9.56 -19.42 11.09
N LEU A 122 -8.37 -18.82 11.17
CA LEU A 122 -8.10 -17.70 12.07
C LEU A 122 -8.91 -16.45 11.70
N HIS A 123 -9.13 -16.22 10.40
CA HIS A 123 -9.98 -15.14 9.92
C HIS A 123 -11.45 -15.35 10.34
N LYS A 124 -12.00 -16.55 10.10
CA LYS A 124 -13.37 -16.91 10.50
C LYS A 124 -13.59 -16.90 12.00
N ALA A 125 -12.56 -17.26 12.78
CA ALA A 125 -12.59 -17.21 14.24
C ALA A 125 -12.54 -15.78 14.81
N GLY A 126 -12.32 -14.77 13.97
CA GLY A 126 -12.16 -13.37 14.41
C GLY A 126 -10.87 -13.10 15.19
N ILE A 127 -9.94 -14.05 15.19
CA ILE A 127 -8.64 -13.95 15.87
C ILE A 127 -7.73 -12.99 15.11
N LEU A 128 -7.76 -13.06 13.78
CA LEU A 128 -7.14 -12.10 12.86
C LEU A 128 -8.22 -11.41 12.05
N ASP A 129 -8.75 -10.32 12.59
CA ASP A 129 -9.75 -9.53 11.92
C ASP A 129 -9.11 -8.61 10.86
N VAL A 130 -8.82 -9.17 9.68
CA VAL A 130 -8.43 -8.37 8.51
C VAL A 130 -9.54 -7.42 8.05
N ASN A 131 -10.78 -7.48 8.59
CA ASN A 131 -11.76 -6.41 8.36
C ASN A 131 -11.43 -5.13 9.16
N LYS A 132 -10.68 -5.21 10.27
CA LYS A 132 -10.05 -4.01 10.86
C LYS A 132 -8.93 -3.44 9.98
N LEU A 133 -8.41 -4.25 9.04
CA LEU A 133 -7.52 -3.82 7.96
C LEU A 133 -8.27 -3.40 6.68
N ARG A 134 -9.60 -3.54 6.60
CA ARG A 134 -10.39 -2.97 5.48
C ARG A 134 -10.41 -1.44 5.48
N GLU A 135 -9.96 -0.83 6.58
CA GLU A 135 -9.64 0.59 6.69
C GLU A 135 -8.11 0.83 6.64
N MET A 136 -7.35 0.08 5.82
CA MET A 136 -5.96 0.38 5.48
C MET A 136 -5.85 1.61 4.57
N GLN A 137 -6.53 2.70 4.97
CA GLN A 137 -6.20 4.02 4.49
C GLN A 137 -4.92 4.43 5.18
N SER A 138 -3.87 4.61 4.39
CA SER A 138 -2.56 4.99 4.90
C SER A 138 -2.04 6.15 4.07
N GLU A 139 -1.21 6.97 4.71
CA GLU A 139 -0.36 7.92 4.03
C GLU A 139 1.07 7.64 4.46
N ASP A 140 1.78 6.97 3.57
CA ASP A 140 3.12 6.45 3.80
C ASP A 140 4.12 7.24 2.97
N ALA A 141 5.18 7.69 3.63
CA ALA A 141 6.27 8.42 2.99
C ALA A 141 7.52 7.55 2.92
N PHE A 142 8.19 7.60 1.78
CA PHE A 142 9.36 6.80 1.46
C PHE A 142 10.51 7.70 0.96
N ILE A 143 11.72 7.35 1.38
CA ILE A 143 12.96 7.88 0.78
C ILE A 143 13.23 7.06 -0.49
N ILE A 144 13.50 7.74 -1.60
CA ILE A 144 13.91 7.12 -2.86
C ILE A 144 15.44 6.95 -2.84
N ASN A 145 15.91 5.78 -2.43
CA ASN A 145 17.35 5.48 -2.35
C ASN A 145 17.95 5.25 -3.74
N LYS A 146 17.17 4.67 -4.65
CA LYS A 146 17.57 4.38 -6.02
C LYS A 146 16.35 4.45 -6.92
N LEU A 147 16.48 5.13 -8.05
CA LEU A 147 15.50 5.11 -9.13
C LEU A 147 16.23 5.09 -10.47
N THR A 148 15.97 4.06 -11.26
CA THR A 148 16.54 3.86 -12.58
C THR A 148 15.45 3.38 -13.54
N LYS A 149 15.81 3.11 -14.80
CA LYS A 149 14.88 2.52 -15.74
C LYS A 149 14.32 1.19 -15.24
N ASN A 150 15.07 0.35 -14.53
CA ASN A 150 14.63 -1.03 -14.23
C ASN A 150 14.60 -1.37 -12.73
N ALA A 151 15.05 -0.47 -11.87
CA ALA A 151 15.15 -0.70 -10.43
C ALA A 151 14.71 0.54 -9.64
N LEU A 152 13.94 0.30 -8.59
CA LEU A 152 13.47 1.26 -7.62
C LEU A 152 13.72 0.69 -6.22
N GLN A 153 14.38 1.46 -5.37
CA GLN A 153 14.63 1.11 -3.97
C GLN A 153 14.06 2.21 -3.08
N LEU A 154 13.23 1.82 -2.13
CA LEU A 154 12.55 2.72 -1.20
C LEU A 154 12.86 2.34 0.24
N THR A 155 12.94 3.32 1.13
CA THR A 155 12.93 3.11 2.59
C THR A 155 11.73 3.82 3.20
N HIS A 156 10.91 3.10 3.96
CA HIS A 156 9.79 3.70 4.67
C HIS A 156 10.29 4.64 5.77
N THR A 157 9.78 5.87 5.81
CA THR A 157 10.32 6.93 6.68
C THR A 157 10.08 6.72 8.17
N LYS A 158 9.03 5.97 8.55
CA LYS A 158 8.69 5.72 9.97
C LYS A 158 9.16 4.36 10.46
N GLU A 159 8.93 3.31 9.67
CA GLU A 159 9.20 1.93 10.08
C GLU A 159 10.54 1.40 9.56
N ASN A 160 11.22 2.19 8.71
CA ASN A 160 12.58 1.91 8.21
C ASN A 160 12.74 0.58 7.45
N PHE A 161 11.65 -0.05 7.02
CA PHE A 161 11.73 -1.21 6.12
C PHE A 161 12.09 -0.75 4.70
N THR A 162 12.72 -1.65 3.95
CA THR A 162 13.10 -1.42 2.56
C THR A 162 12.17 -2.14 1.60
N THR A 163 11.79 -1.46 0.52
CA THR A 163 11.10 -2.05 -0.62
C THR A 163 12.06 -2.08 -1.80
N GLU A 164 12.22 -3.25 -2.40
CA GLU A 164 12.98 -3.45 -3.63
C GLU A 164 12.02 -3.73 -4.78
N CYS A 165 12.06 -2.91 -5.82
CA CYS A 165 11.19 -3.01 -6.97
C CYS A 165 11.99 -3.14 -8.26
N SER A 166 11.49 -3.95 -9.20
CA SER A 166 12.06 -4.14 -10.52
C SER A 166 11.01 -4.03 -11.63
N ARG A 167 11.44 -3.62 -12.82
CA ARG A 167 10.65 -3.73 -14.05
C ARG A 167 11.53 -4.20 -15.21
N ASN A 168 10.98 -5.08 -16.04
CA ASN A 168 11.65 -5.66 -17.21
C ASN A 168 11.34 -4.85 -18.47
#